data_AF-A0A938Y949-F1
#
_entry.id   AF-A0A938Y949-F1
#
_cell.length_a   1.000
_cell.length_b   1.000
_cell.length_c   1.000
_cell.angle_alpha   90.00
_cell.angle_beta   90.00
_cell.angle_gamma   90.00
#
_symmetry.space_group_name_H-M   'P 1'
#
loop_
_entity.id
_entity.type
_entity.pdbx_description
1 polymer ?
#
loop_
_entity_poly.entity_id
_entity_poly.type
_entity_poly.pdbx_seq_one_letter_code
_entity_poly.pdbx_strand_id
1 'polypeptide(L)'
;MSHTEGRIGVPVFLETGQVFDELTHRRAEEIVGRYPVARSALLPLLHLVQSVEGCVSQPGIDFCAEQLDLTAAEVSAVATFYTMYKRRPCGEHLVSVCTNTLCAALGGDAIYSTLSAHLGVGHEETTGEPAEAGAPGTITLEHAECLAACDLAPVLQVDYEYFDEQTPDSALDLVLALQAGGSPTPTRGPALRNFRTAELEIAGIFPDADERVAGPSLAEPTVRGVRDAERTGQHAPPGDDVPIPPLPEK
;
A
#
# COMPACT_ATOMS: atom_id res chain seq x y z
N MET A 1 -31.31 28.84 -3.99
CA MET A 1 -31.63 27.47 -3.55
C MET A 1 -31.33 26.54 -4.72
N SER A 2 -30.10 26.06 -4.80
CA SER A 2 -29.73 24.95 -5.69
C SER A 2 -29.30 23.84 -4.75
N HIS A 3 -30.14 22.82 -4.64
CA HIS A 3 -29.82 21.60 -3.93
C HIS A 3 -28.87 20.81 -4.82
N THR A 4 -27.57 20.91 -4.56
CA THR A 4 -26.62 19.92 -5.04
C THR A 4 -26.90 18.65 -4.24
N GLU A 5 -27.61 17.70 -4.84
CA GLU A 5 -27.71 16.34 -4.32
C GLU A 5 -26.30 15.74 -4.34
N GLY A 6 -25.63 15.83 -3.19
CA GLY A 6 -24.33 15.20 -2.97
C GLY A 6 -24.46 13.71 -3.25
N ARG A 7 -23.68 13.20 -4.20
CA ARG A 7 -23.45 11.76 -4.35
C ARG A 7 -22.79 11.30 -3.05
N ILE A 8 -23.50 10.50 -2.27
CA ILE A 8 -23.03 9.95 -0.99
C ILE A 8 -21.63 9.34 -1.20
N GLY A 9 -20.62 9.87 -0.50
CA GLY A 9 -19.28 9.28 -0.42
C GLY A 9 -18.15 9.97 -1.20
N VAL A 10 -18.38 11.10 -1.88
CA VAL A 10 -17.30 11.87 -2.53
C VAL A 10 -16.86 13.02 -1.60
N PRO A 11 -15.59 13.09 -1.16
CA PRO A 11 -15.09 14.22 -0.38
C PRO A 11 -15.17 15.54 -1.12
N VAL A 12 -15.44 16.60 -0.37
CA VAL A 12 -15.61 17.99 -0.86
C VAL A 12 -14.37 18.51 -1.59
N PHE A 13 -13.16 18.02 -1.29
CA PHE A 13 -11.93 18.43 -1.99
C PHE A 13 -11.81 17.90 -3.42
N LEU A 14 -12.63 16.92 -3.84
CA LEU A 14 -12.70 16.42 -5.21
C LEU A 14 -13.65 17.24 -6.10
N GLU A 15 -14.34 18.26 -5.57
CA GLU A 15 -15.29 19.09 -6.33
C GLU A 15 -14.63 20.16 -7.21
N THR A 16 -13.33 20.44 -7.02
CA THR A 16 -12.63 21.52 -7.73
C THR A 16 -11.77 21.03 -8.90
N GLY A 17 -12.42 20.63 -9.99
CA GLY A 17 -12.09 20.91 -11.40
C GLY A 17 -10.73 20.57 -12.03
N GLN A 18 -9.63 20.38 -11.31
CA GLN A 18 -8.35 19.91 -11.84
C GLN A 18 -7.54 19.30 -10.69
N VAL A 19 -7.87 18.06 -10.35
CA VAL A 19 -7.18 17.31 -9.28
C VAL A 19 -5.78 16.88 -9.73
N PHE A 20 -5.59 16.65 -11.04
CA PHE A 20 -4.33 16.24 -11.64
C PHE A 20 -3.69 17.43 -12.37
N ASP A 21 -2.59 17.93 -11.80
CA ASP A 21 -1.85 19.08 -12.30
C ASP A 21 -0.81 18.69 -13.38
N GLU A 22 -0.09 19.68 -13.90
CA GLU A 22 0.94 19.46 -14.93
C GLU A 22 2.05 18.49 -14.45
N LEU A 23 2.40 18.55 -13.16
CA LEU A 23 3.38 17.63 -12.59
C LEU A 23 2.86 16.19 -12.62
N THR A 24 1.59 15.98 -12.29
CA THR A 24 0.96 14.66 -12.32
C THR A 24 0.87 14.11 -13.74
N HIS A 25 0.51 14.94 -14.73
CA HIS A 25 0.57 14.54 -16.14
C HIS A 25 1.98 14.12 -16.57
N ARG A 26 3.00 14.89 -16.21
CA ARG A 26 4.40 14.54 -16.52
C ARG A 26 4.85 13.23 -15.89
N ARG A 27 4.45 12.97 -14.64
CA ARG A 27 4.71 11.69 -13.95
C ARG A 27 3.98 10.54 -14.63
N ALA A 28 2.74 10.76 -15.08
CA ALA A 28 1.99 9.76 -15.83
C ALA A 28 2.70 9.41 -17.16
N GLU A 29 3.15 10.43 -17.90
CA GLU A 29 3.94 10.23 -19.13
C GLU A 29 5.24 9.44 -18.86
N GLU A 30 5.95 9.73 -17.77
CA GLU A 30 7.14 8.98 -17.36
C GLU A 30 6.81 7.51 -17.09
N ILE A 31 5.73 7.24 -16.34
CA ILE A 31 5.27 5.89 -16.01
C ILE A 31 4.88 5.12 -17.28
N VAL A 32 4.11 5.75 -18.18
CA VAL A 32 3.71 5.16 -19.46
C VAL A 32 4.93 4.84 -20.32
N GLY A 33 5.92 5.73 -20.36
CA GLY A 33 7.15 5.55 -21.12
C GLY A 33 8.04 4.37 -20.70
N ARG A 34 7.79 3.76 -19.52
CA ARG A 34 8.51 2.56 -19.04
C ARG A 34 8.06 1.28 -19.73
N TYR A 35 6.93 1.30 -20.45
CA TYR A 35 6.32 0.11 -21.02
C TYR A 35 6.26 0.19 -22.56
N PRO A 36 6.50 -0.93 -23.26
CA PRO A 36 6.32 -0.98 -24.71
C PRO A 36 4.85 -0.92 -25.14
N VAL A 37 3.92 -1.26 -24.23
CA VAL A 37 2.47 -1.20 -24.45
C VAL A 37 1.87 -0.34 -23.35
N ALA A 38 1.22 0.77 -23.72
CA ALA A 38 0.73 1.77 -22.76
C ALA A 38 -0.21 1.18 -21.69
N ARG A 39 -1.11 0.25 -22.08
CA ARG A 39 -2.02 -0.45 -21.15
C ARG A 39 -1.29 -1.10 -19.95
N SER A 40 -0.04 -1.52 -20.11
CA SER A 40 0.75 -2.13 -19.03
C SER A 40 1.08 -1.14 -17.89
N ALA A 41 0.94 0.16 -18.13
CA ALA A 41 1.14 1.22 -17.14
C ALA A 41 -0.08 1.46 -16.23
N LEU A 42 -1.20 0.75 -16.44
CA LEU A 42 -2.44 1.00 -15.68
C LEU A 42 -2.26 0.84 -14.16
N LEU A 43 -1.56 -0.22 -13.73
CA LEU A 43 -1.37 -0.50 -12.31
C LEU A 43 -0.58 0.61 -11.60
N PRO A 44 0.61 1.02 -12.08
CA PRO A 44 1.33 2.15 -11.46
C PRO A 44 0.62 3.49 -11.62
N LEU A 45 -0.18 3.71 -12.68
CA LEU A 45 -0.99 4.94 -12.79
C LEU A 45 -2.10 5.01 -11.73
N LEU A 46 -2.71 3.87 -11.38
CA LEU A 46 -3.68 3.84 -10.27
C LEU A 46 -3.01 4.18 -8.93
N HIS A 47 -1.78 3.74 -8.69
CA HIS A 47 -1.00 4.17 -7.51
C HIS A 47 -0.66 5.68 -7.56
N LEU A 48 -0.31 6.21 -8.75
CA LEU A 48 -0.12 7.66 -8.92
C LEU A 48 -1.39 8.44 -8.57
N VAL A 49 -2.56 7.98 -9.01
CA VAL A 49 -3.86 8.56 -8.63
C VAL A 49 -4.05 8.57 -7.11
N GLN A 50 -3.81 7.44 -6.44
CA GLN A 50 -3.91 7.37 -4.97
C GLN A 50 -2.93 8.30 -4.26
N SER A 51 -1.74 8.53 -4.82
CA SER A 51 -0.77 9.47 -4.25
C SER A 51 -1.28 10.92 -4.23
N VAL A 52 -2.17 11.28 -5.17
CA VAL A 52 -2.73 12.63 -5.28
C VAL A 52 -4.03 12.73 -4.48
N GLU A 53 -4.91 11.74 -4.61
CA GLU A 53 -6.27 11.81 -4.08
C GLU A 53 -6.44 11.09 -2.73
N GLY A 54 -5.52 10.20 -2.36
CA GLY A 54 -5.65 9.28 -1.24
C GLY A 54 -6.61 8.11 -1.49
N CYS A 55 -7.11 7.96 -2.72
CA CYS A 55 -7.95 6.86 -3.19
C CYS A 55 -8.02 6.86 -4.73
N VAL A 56 -8.64 5.86 -5.32
CA VAL A 56 -9.01 5.82 -6.74
C VAL A 56 -10.45 6.32 -6.89
N SER A 57 -10.58 7.62 -7.18
CA SER A 57 -11.87 8.26 -7.42
C SER A 57 -12.37 8.06 -8.86
N GLN A 58 -13.60 8.50 -9.17
CA GLN A 58 -14.08 8.53 -10.55
C GLN A 58 -13.23 9.45 -11.45
N PRO A 59 -12.88 10.70 -11.05
CA PRO A 59 -11.88 11.50 -11.76
C PRO A 59 -10.56 10.76 -12.01
N GLY A 60 -10.05 10.00 -11.03
CA GLY A 60 -8.85 9.19 -11.20
C GLY A 60 -8.99 8.05 -12.21
N ILE A 61 -10.16 7.41 -12.26
CA ILE A 61 -10.51 6.41 -13.29
C ILE A 61 -10.49 7.06 -14.67
N ASP A 62 -11.14 8.22 -14.81
CA ASP A 62 -11.25 8.94 -16.07
C ASP A 62 -9.86 9.43 -16.55
N PHE A 63 -9.03 9.92 -15.62
CA PHE A 63 -7.64 10.29 -15.89
C PHE A 63 -6.84 9.10 -16.46
N CYS A 64 -6.86 7.94 -15.80
CA CYS A 64 -6.15 6.75 -16.28
C CYS A 64 -6.69 6.27 -17.65
N ALA A 65 -8.00 6.37 -17.87
CA ALA A 65 -8.62 6.01 -19.13
C ALA A 65 -8.11 6.92 -20.28
N GLU A 66 -8.06 8.23 -20.06
CA GLU A 66 -7.52 9.20 -21.02
C GLU A 66 -6.02 8.99 -21.28
N GLN A 67 -5.21 8.75 -20.25
CA GLN A 67 -3.76 8.56 -20.42
C GLN A 67 -3.40 7.31 -21.23
N LEU A 68 -4.26 6.29 -21.22
CA LEU A 68 -3.95 4.96 -21.78
C LEU A 68 -4.79 4.57 -23.01
N ASP A 69 -5.69 5.45 -23.48
CA ASP A 69 -6.69 5.14 -24.50
C ASP A 69 -7.51 3.87 -24.14
N LEU A 70 -7.98 3.84 -22.89
CA LEU A 70 -8.84 2.78 -22.34
C LEU A 70 -10.23 3.31 -22.05
N THR A 71 -11.19 2.42 -21.87
CA THR A 71 -12.50 2.80 -21.35
C THR A 71 -12.46 2.93 -19.82
N ALA A 72 -13.26 3.84 -19.25
CA ALA A 72 -13.45 3.93 -17.80
C ALA A 72 -13.91 2.59 -17.18
N ALA A 73 -14.64 1.77 -17.93
CA ALA A 73 -15.07 0.44 -17.51
C ALA A 73 -13.89 -0.54 -17.35
N GLU A 74 -12.93 -0.52 -18.28
CA GLU A 74 -11.71 -1.34 -18.16
C GLU A 74 -10.87 -0.93 -16.97
N VAL A 75 -10.71 0.37 -16.74
CA VAL A 75 -9.97 0.90 -15.59
C VAL A 75 -10.68 0.54 -14.28
N SER A 76 -12.00 0.75 -14.21
CA SER A 76 -12.82 0.40 -13.05
C SER A 76 -12.77 -1.10 -12.72
N ALA A 77 -12.75 -1.97 -13.74
CA ALA A 77 -12.60 -3.41 -13.55
C ALA A 77 -11.26 -3.77 -12.87
N VAL A 78 -10.16 -3.10 -13.24
CA VAL A 78 -8.85 -3.32 -12.60
C VAL A 78 -8.81 -2.72 -11.19
N ALA A 79 -9.32 -1.50 -11.01
CA ALA A 79 -9.37 -0.81 -9.72
C ALA A 79 -10.25 -1.53 -8.68
N THR A 80 -11.22 -2.33 -9.11
CA THR A 80 -12.06 -3.14 -8.22
C THR A 80 -11.54 -4.56 -8.01
N PHE A 81 -10.65 -5.04 -8.86
CA PHE A 81 -10.08 -6.38 -8.77
C PHE A 81 -8.94 -6.46 -7.74
N TYR A 82 -8.07 -5.46 -7.69
CA TYR A 82 -6.94 -5.43 -6.76
C TYR A 82 -7.29 -4.65 -5.49
N THR A 83 -7.09 -5.27 -4.33
CA THR A 83 -7.45 -4.71 -3.00
C THR A 83 -6.57 -3.54 -2.55
N MET A 84 -5.42 -3.33 -3.19
CA MET A 84 -4.54 -2.19 -2.91
C MET A 84 -5.12 -0.87 -3.42
N TYR A 85 -6.03 -0.91 -4.41
CA TYR A 85 -6.70 0.28 -4.91
C TYR A 85 -7.91 0.62 -4.05
N LYS A 86 -7.68 1.54 -3.12
CA LYS A 86 -8.65 2.05 -2.16
C LYS A 86 -9.64 2.92 -2.91
N ARG A 87 -10.91 2.50 -2.91
CA ARG A 87 -12.01 3.22 -3.60
C ARG A 87 -12.68 4.25 -2.69
N ARG A 88 -12.25 4.33 -1.44
CA ARG A 88 -12.66 5.32 -0.44
C ARG A 88 -11.43 6.09 0.03
N PRO A 89 -11.58 7.37 0.38
CA PRO A 89 -10.49 8.19 0.89
C PRO A 89 -9.80 7.54 2.10
N CYS A 90 -8.50 7.31 1.98
CA CYS A 90 -7.70 6.84 3.09
C CYS A 90 -7.27 7.98 4.02
N GLY A 91 -6.95 7.62 5.27
CA GLY A 91 -6.32 8.51 6.23
C GLY A 91 -4.91 8.88 5.83
N GLU A 92 -4.21 9.60 6.71
CA GLU A 92 -2.78 9.85 6.55
C GLU A 92 -2.00 8.52 6.50
N HIS A 93 -2.41 7.54 7.30
CA HIS A 93 -1.81 6.21 7.33
C HIS A 93 -2.83 5.10 7.08
N LEU A 94 -2.40 4.08 6.34
CA LEU A 94 -3.11 2.82 6.16
C LEU A 94 -2.50 1.76 7.08
N VAL A 95 -3.28 1.26 8.05
CA VAL A 95 -2.88 0.20 8.99
C VAL A 95 -3.55 -1.11 8.57
N SER A 96 -2.73 -2.06 8.15
CA SER A 96 -3.15 -3.36 7.62
C SER A 96 -2.77 -4.46 8.59
N VAL A 97 -3.75 -5.15 9.18
CA VAL A 97 -3.51 -6.23 10.15
C VAL A 97 -3.68 -7.58 9.47
N CYS A 98 -2.64 -8.39 9.45
CA CYS A 98 -2.75 -9.75 8.93
C CYS A 98 -3.63 -10.60 9.86
N THR A 99 -4.79 -11.04 9.35
CA THR A 99 -5.71 -11.95 10.06
C THR A 99 -5.82 -13.30 9.35
N ASN A 100 -4.85 -13.63 8.49
CA ASN A 100 -4.76 -14.97 7.89
C ASN A 100 -4.28 -16.01 8.92
N THR A 101 -4.42 -17.29 8.62
CA THR A 101 -4.39 -18.43 9.55
C THR A 101 -3.31 -18.38 10.62
N LEU A 102 -2.04 -18.16 10.24
CA LEU A 102 -0.95 -18.15 11.22
C LEU A 102 -1.01 -16.92 12.14
N CYS A 103 -1.18 -15.72 11.58
CA CYS A 103 -1.28 -14.51 12.39
C CYS A 103 -2.53 -14.56 13.28
N ALA A 104 -3.68 -15.00 12.76
CA ALA A 104 -4.89 -15.20 13.55
C ALA A 104 -4.64 -16.13 14.76
N ALA A 105 -3.99 -17.28 14.55
CA ALA A 105 -3.64 -18.21 15.62
C ALA A 105 -2.68 -17.63 16.67
N LEU A 106 -1.86 -16.65 16.28
CA LEU A 106 -0.88 -15.99 17.15
C LEU A 106 -1.36 -14.65 17.73
N GLY A 107 -2.59 -14.21 17.44
CA GLY A 107 -3.18 -13.01 18.04
C GLY A 107 -3.51 -11.87 17.07
N GLY A 108 -3.40 -12.08 15.76
CA GLY A 108 -3.77 -11.09 14.73
C GLY A 108 -5.23 -10.62 14.83
N ASP A 109 -6.17 -11.54 15.11
CA ASP A 109 -7.58 -11.18 15.32
C ASP A 109 -7.77 -10.31 16.58
N ALA A 110 -7.00 -10.61 17.64
CA ALA A 110 -7.02 -9.83 18.87
C ALA A 110 -6.44 -8.42 18.64
N ILE A 111 -5.37 -8.31 17.86
CA ILE A 111 -4.79 -7.02 17.46
C ILE A 111 -5.83 -6.21 16.68
N TYR A 112 -6.43 -6.78 15.63
CA TYR A 112 -7.43 -6.09 14.84
C TYR A 112 -8.61 -5.62 15.70
N SER A 113 -9.13 -6.49 16.57
CA SER A 113 -10.24 -6.15 17.47
C SER A 113 -9.87 -5.00 18.42
N THR A 114 -8.66 -5.00 18.98
CA THR A 114 -8.18 -3.92 19.85
C THR A 114 -8.10 -2.59 19.10
N LEU A 115 -7.50 -2.60 17.91
CA LEU A 115 -7.35 -1.39 17.09
C LEU A 115 -8.70 -0.86 16.61
N SER A 116 -9.58 -1.74 16.13
CA SER A 116 -10.93 -1.38 15.69
C SER A 116 -11.75 -0.76 16.83
N ALA A 117 -11.68 -1.33 18.04
CA ALA A 117 -12.36 -0.79 19.21
C ALA A 117 -11.81 0.58 19.64
N HIS A 118 -10.48 0.77 19.58
CA HIS A 118 -9.84 2.05 19.91
C HIS A 118 -10.17 3.15 18.89
N LEU A 119 -10.05 2.83 17.60
CA LEU A 119 -10.26 3.78 16.50
C LEU A 119 -11.74 4.04 16.22
N GLY A 120 -12.63 3.13 16.62
CA GLY A 120 -14.06 3.21 16.34
C GLY A 120 -14.43 2.96 14.87
N VAL A 121 -13.56 2.27 14.13
CA VAL A 121 -13.70 1.99 12.69
C VAL A 121 -13.53 0.50 12.40
N GLY A 122 -14.21 0.02 11.37
CA GLY A 122 -14.08 -1.33 10.83
C GLY A 122 -13.14 -1.44 9.64
N HIS A 123 -13.36 -2.48 8.84
CA HIS A 123 -12.51 -2.78 7.68
C HIS A 123 -12.67 -1.74 6.57
N GLU A 124 -11.54 -1.23 6.09
CA GLU A 124 -11.46 -0.17 5.08
C GLU A 124 -12.23 1.10 5.49
N GLU A 125 -12.38 1.33 6.79
CA GLU A 125 -12.94 2.56 7.33
C GLU A 125 -11.81 3.44 7.89
N THR A 126 -12.03 4.75 7.81
CA THR A 126 -11.03 5.77 8.14
C THR A 126 -11.52 6.56 9.35
N THR A 127 -10.63 6.86 10.29
CA THR A 127 -10.95 7.76 11.40
C THR A 127 -11.14 9.19 10.92
N GLY A 128 -12.06 9.91 11.56
CA GLY A 128 -12.43 11.27 11.16
C GLY A 128 -13.54 11.29 10.11
N GLU A 129 -13.94 12.49 9.69
CA GLU A 129 -14.97 12.64 8.67
C GLU A 129 -14.38 12.42 7.26
N PRO A 130 -15.17 12.00 6.26
CA PRO A 130 -14.68 11.82 4.88
C PRO A 130 -14.05 13.08 4.26
N ALA A 131 -14.45 14.26 4.72
CA ALA A 131 -13.85 15.54 4.31
C ALA A 131 -12.45 15.80 4.92
N GLU A 132 -12.10 15.08 5.99
CA GLU A 132 -10.83 15.15 6.70
C GLU A 132 -9.89 13.98 6.35
N ALA A 133 -10.23 13.15 5.36
CA ALA A 133 -9.39 12.05 4.91
C ALA A 133 -8.02 12.56 4.44
N GLY A 134 -6.95 11.99 4.99
CA GLY A 134 -5.57 12.44 4.79
C GLY A 134 -5.15 13.59 5.72
N ALA A 135 -5.99 14.00 6.68
CA ALA A 135 -5.58 14.94 7.72
C ALA A 135 -4.60 14.29 8.70
N PRO A 136 -3.71 15.08 9.34
CA PRO A 136 -2.70 14.56 10.24
C PRO A 136 -3.27 13.63 11.33
N GLY A 137 -2.69 12.45 11.49
CA GLY A 137 -3.07 11.45 12.47
C GLY A 137 -4.34 10.65 12.14
N THR A 138 -4.94 10.81 10.96
CA THR A 138 -6.06 9.97 10.51
C THR A 138 -5.58 8.58 10.05
N ILE A 139 -6.33 7.54 10.40
CA ILE A 139 -5.95 6.14 10.19
C ILE A 139 -7.06 5.44 9.41
N THR A 140 -6.71 4.76 8.31
CA THR A 140 -7.56 3.72 7.72
C THR A 140 -7.14 2.37 8.28
N LEU A 141 -8.10 1.58 8.78
CA LEU A 141 -7.84 0.25 9.30
C LEU A 141 -8.32 -0.82 8.31
N GLU A 142 -7.53 -1.86 8.08
CA GLU A 142 -7.99 -2.99 7.29
C GLU A 142 -7.56 -4.37 7.81
N HIS A 143 -8.44 -5.35 7.60
CA HIS A 143 -8.05 -6.74 7.53
C HIS A 143 -7.20 -6.93 6.28
N ALA A 144 -5.97 -7.37 6.49
CA ALA A 144 -5.16 -7.92 5.43
C ALA A 144 -5.20 -9.44 5.50
N GLU A 145 -5.15 -10.04 4.31
CA GLU A 145 -4.81 -11.44 4.16
C GLU A 145 -3.31 -11.67 4.43
N CYS A 146 -2.75 -12.78 3.96
CA CYS A 146 -1.34 -13.09 4.18
C CYS A 146 -0.41 -11.98 3.66
N LEU A 147 0.34 -11.36 4.57
CA LEU A 147 1.40 -10.37 4.29
C LEU A 147 2.78 -11.02 4.05
N ALA A 148 2.82 -12.34 3.81
CA ALA A 148 4.02 -13.10 3.47
C ALA A 148 5.22 -13.00 4.45
N ALA A 149 4.97 -12.69 5.72
CA ALA A 149 5.96 -12.60 6.80
C ALA A 149 5.61 -13.52 7.97
N CYS A 150 5.23 -14.76 7.66
CA CYS A 150 4.74 -15.74 8.62
C CYS A 150 5.78 -16.15 9.69
N ASP A 151 7.06 -16.09 9.35
CA ASP A 151 8.18 -16.34 10.28
C ASP A 151 8.30 -15.27 11.39
N LEU A 152 7.54 -14.18 11.26
CA LEU A 152 7.57 -13.00 12.14
C LEU A 152 6.16 -12.63 12.67
N ALA A 153 5.21 -13.56 12.58
CA ALA A 153 3.82 -13.35 12.99
C ALA A 153 3.67 -13.11 14.51
N PRO A 154 2.67 -12.31 14.94
CA PRO A 154 1.72 -11.54 14.14
C PRO A 154 2.34 -10.30 13.45
N VAL A 155 1.92 -10.05 12.20
CA VAL A 155 2.47 -8.95 11.38
C VAL A 155 1.40 -7.92 11.05
N LEU A 156 1.80 -6.66 11.13
CA LEU A 156 1.06 -5.50 10.61
C LEU A 156 1.89 -4.81 9.53
N GLN A 157 1.22 -4.11 8.65
CA GLN A 157 1.83 -3.10 7.82
C GLN A 157 1.24 -1.73 8.13
N VAL A 158 2.09 -0.70 8.11
CA VAL A 158 1.67 0.70 8.05
C VAL A 158 2.25 1.30 6.79
N ASP A 159 1.39 1.79 5.90
CA ASP A 159 1.79 2.32 4.58
C ASP A 159 2.73 1.37 3.81
N TYR A 160 2.42 0.07 3.89
CA TYR A 160 3.18 -1.06 3.30
C TYR A 160 4.52 -1.40 3.96
N GLU A 161 4.91 -0.69 5.03
CA GLU A 161 6.11 -1.01 5.82
C GLU A 161 5.81 -1.96 6.97
N TYR A 162 6.75 -2.87 7.26
CA TYR A 162 6.51 -4.01 8.15
C TYR A 162 6.71 -3.67 9.62
N PHE A 163 5.73 -4.07 10.43
CA PHE A 163 5.79 -4.12 11.88
C PHE A 163 5.55 -5.58 12.31
N ASP A 164 6.66 -6.24 12.57
CA ASP A 164 6.76 -7.67 12.89
C ASP A 164 6.55 -7.93 14.39
N GLU A 165 6.23 -9.18 14.75
CA GLU A 165 6.10 -9.71 16.12
C GLU A 165 5.18 -8.87 17.03
N GLN A 166 4.10 -8.33 16.46
CA GLN A 166 3.22 -7.41 17.15
C GLN A 166 2.30 -8.11 18.14
N THR A 167 1.96 -7.38 19.19
CA THR A 167 0.96 -7.75 20.20
C THR A 167 -0.16 -6.70 20.20
N PRO A 168 -1.32 -6.97 20.83
CA PRO A 168 -2.37 -5.96 20.93
C PRO A 168 -1.89 -4.64 21.56
N ASP A 169 -1.03 -4.71 22.58
CA ASP A 169 -0.49 -3.53 23.26
C ASP A 169 0.49 -2.76 22.36
N SER A 170 1.45 -3.45 21.72
CA SER A 170 2.43 -2.79 20.85
C SER A 170 1.78 -2.19 19.59
N ALA A 171 0.76 -2.85 19.05
CA ALA A 171 -0.02 -2.34 17.92
C ALA A 171 -0.84 -1.10 18.32
N LEU A 172 -1.38 -1.07 19.53
CA LEU A 172 -2.09 0.10 20.05
C LEU A 172 -1.12 1.27 20.26
N ASP A 173 0.06 1.03 20.85
CA ASP A 173 1.11 2.04 21.02
C ASP A 173 1.56 2.61 19.66
N LEU A 174 1.72 1.74 18.65
CA LEU A 174 2.01 2.12 17.27
C LEU A 174 0.93 3.07 16.72
N VAL A 175 -0.35 2.70 16.82
CA VAL A 175 -1.45 3.54 16.33
C VAL A 175 -1.55 4.87 17.09
N LEU A 176 -1.37 4.87 18.41
CA LEU A 176 -1.36 6.10 19.22
C LEU A 176 -0.23 7.04 18.80
N ALA A 177 0.96 6.50 18.50
CA ALA A 177 2.09 7.29 18.01
C ALA A 177 1.78 7.93 16.65
N LEU A 178 1.15 7.19 15.73
CA LEU A 178 0.71 7.73 14.42
C LEU A 178 -0.33 8.83 14.59
N GLN A 179 -1.34 8.63 15.45
CA GLN A 179 -2.36 9.65 15.76
C GLN A 179 -1.75 10.93 16.35
N ALA A 180 -0.61 10.82 17.04
CA ALA A 180 0.14 11.96 17.57
C ALA A 180 1.10 12.62 16.54
N GLY A 181 1.12 12.16 15.29
CA GLY A 181 2.02 12.63 14.23
C GLY A 181 3.45 12.12 14.35
N GLY A 182 3.67 11.05 15.11
CA GLY A 182 4.96 10.36 15.18
C GLY A 182 5.23 9.53 13.93
N SER A 183 6.50 9.20 13.69
CA SER A 183 6.92 8.24 12.65
C SER A 183 7.64 7.07 13.33
N PRO A 184 6.89 6.06 13.80
CA PRO A 184 7.47 4.85 14.37
C PRO A 184 8.36 4.14 13.36
N THR A 185 9.51 3.65 13.81
CA THR A 185 10.47 2.96 12.94
C THR A 185 9.95 1.58 12.58
N PRO A 186 9.81 1.25 11.28
CA PRO A 186 9.44 -0.10 10.87
C PRO A 186 10.49 -1.12 11.29
N THR A 187 10.03 -2.33 11.59
CA THR A 187 10.93 -3.46 11.89
C THR A 187 11.75 -3.87 10.67
N ARG A 188 11.16 -3.74 9.47
CA ARG A 188 11.80 -3.94 8.18
C ARG A 188 11.25 -2.95 7.16
N GLY A 189 12.12 -2.53 6.26
CA GLY A 189 11.83 -1.51 5.24
C GLY A 189 12.37 -0.11 5.59
N PRO A 190 12.17 0.87 4.70
CA PRO A 190 12.59 2.26 4.90
C PRO A 190 11.85 2.94 6.06
N ALA A 191 12.25 4.18 6.35
CA ALA A 191 11.54 5.02 7.32
C ALA A 191 10.08 5.26 6.89
N LEU A 192 9.16 5.19 7.86
CA LEU A 192 7.74 5.36 7.61
C LEU A 192 7.43 6.78 7.10
N ARG A 193 6.64 6.85 6.03
CA ARG A 193 6.09 8.09 5.47
C ARG A 193 4.58 8.13 5.73
N ASN A 194 3.81 8.72 4.83
CA ASN A 194 2.35 8.63 4.84
C ASN A 194 1.88 7.83 3.62
N PHE A 195 0.62 7.42 3.64
CA PHE A 195 -0.01 6.60 2.61
C PHE A 195 0.19 7.17 1.20
N ARG A 196 -0.06 8.47 1.02
CA ARG A 196 0.08 9.14 -0.28
C ARG A 196 1.52 9.12 -0.81
N THR A 197 2.51 9.24 0.06
CA THR A 197 3.92 9.15 -0.32
C THR A 197 4.29 7.71 -0.68
N ALA A 198 3.86 6.72 0.10
CA ALA A 198 4.06 5.31 -0.21
C ALA A 198 3.46 4.93 -1.57
N GLU A 199 2.25 5.42 -1.87
CA GLU A 199 1.59 5.25 -3.18
C GLU A 199 2.38 5.87 -4.34
N LEU A 200 2.96 7.05 -4.14
CA LEU A 200 3.83 7.69 -5.16
C LEU A 200 5.07 6.83 -5.44
N GLU A 201 5.67 6.28 -4.39
CA GLU A 201 6.84 5.41 -4.50
C GLU A 201 6.50 4.06 -5.14
N ILE A 202 5.34 3.48 -4.84
CA ILE A 202 4.85 2.25 -5.48
C ILE A 202 4.53 2.49 -6.96
N ALA A 203 4.06 3.68 -7.34
CA ALA A 203 3.96 4.11 -8.74
C ALA A 203 5.34 4.22 -9.43
N GLY A 204 6.42 4.09 -8.66
CA GLY A 204 7.80 4.15 -9.10
C GLY A 204 8.33 5.58 -9.24
N ILE A 205 7.72 6.55 -8.57
CA ILE A 205 8.19 7.93 -8.51
C ILE A 205 8.81 8.16 -7.14
N PHE A 206 10.12 8.41 -7.11
CA PHE A 206 10.89 8.46 -5.88
C PHE A 206 11.43 9.88 -5.66
N PRO A 207 10.73 10.74 -4.92
CA PRO A 207 11.19 12.10 -4.65
C PRO A 207 12.51 12.12 -3.87
N ASP A 208 12.71 11.17 -2.95
CA ASP A 208 13.88 11.09 -2.05
C ASP A 208 14.63 9.76 -2.21
N ALA A 209 15.12 9.47 -3.43
CA ALA A 209 15.68 8.17 -3.78
C ALA A 209 16.84 7.68 -2.90
N ASP A 210 17.64 8.60 -2.34
CA ASP A 210 18.82 8.28 -1.51
C ASP A 210 18.45 7.75 -0.11
N GLU A 211 17.26 8.08 0.41
CA GLU A 211 16.80 7.66 1.74
C GLU A 211 16.15 6.26 1.73
N ARG A 212 15.89 5.69 0.54
CA ARG A 212 15.16 4.42 0.34
C ARG A 212 15.92 3.16 0.74
N VAL A 213 17.25 3.19 0.76
CA VAL A 213 18.07 2.00 1.05
C VAL A 213 18.41 1.89 2.55
N ALA A 214 17.87 2.80 3.36
CA ALA A 214 18.08 2.83 4.80
C ALA A 214 17.01 1.98 5.50
N GLY A 215 17.26 0.68 5.64
CA GLY A 215 16.37 -0.20 6.41
C GLY A 215 16.85 -1.66 6.39
N PRO A 216 16.64 -2.43 7.47
CA PRO A 216 16.94 -3.85 7.46
C PRO A 216 15.96 -4.58 6.53
N SER A 217 16.49 -5.31 5.55
CA SER A 217 15.71 -6.20 4.67
C SER A 217 15.69 -7.66 5.15
N LEU A 218 16.53 -7.99 6.14
CA LEU A 218 16.70 -9.33 6.67
C LEU A 218 16.32 -9.36 8.14
N ALA A 219 15.47 -10.31 8.53
CA ALA A 219 15.28 -10.69 9.92
C ALA A 219 16.08 -11.96 10.24
N GLU A 220 16.41 -12.16 11.51
CA GLU A 220 17.14 -13.36 11.96
C GLU A 220 16.43 -14.67 11.59
N PRO A 221 15.09 -14.81 11.78
CA PRO A 221 14.37 -16.02 11.38
C PRO A 221 14.51 -16.32 9.89
N THR A 222 14.44 -15.30 9.05
CA THR A 222 14.49 -15.41 7.58
C THR A 222 15.82 -16.00 7.08
N VAL A 223 16.94 -15.68 7.76
CA VAL A 223 18.28 -16.15 7.35
C VAL A 223 18.79 -17.35 8.15
N ARG A 224 18.00 -17.86 9.11
CA ARG A 224 18.41 -18.95 10.01
C ARG A 224 18.87 -20.19 9.23
N GLY A 225 18.09 -20.59 8.21
CA GLY A 225 18.43 -21.72 7.37
C GLY A 225 19.74 -21.54 6.59
N VAL A 226 19.99 -20.33 6.07
CA VAL A 226 21.24 -19.99 5.37
C VAL A 226 22.44 -20.08 6.32
N ARG A 227 22.33 -19.48 7.50
CA ARG A 227 23.39 -19.51 8.53
C ARG A 227 23.70 -20.93 8.99
N ASP A 228 22.68 -21.78 9.14
CA ASP A 228 22.88 -23.18 9.49
C ASP A 228 23.52 -23.99 8.36
N ALA A 229 23.16 -23.71 7.10
CA ALA A 229 23.80 -24.32 5.95
C ALA A 229 25.30 -23.96 5.88
N GLU A 230 25.64 -22.68 6.04
CA GLU A 230 27.04 -22.22 6.11
C GLU A 230 27.82 -22.88 7.25
N ARG A 231 27.21 -22.93 8.45
CA ARG A 231 27.82 -23.56 9.64
C ARG A 231 28.10 -25.05 9.44
N THR A 232 27.27 -25.74 8.66
CA THR A 232 27.36 -27.18 8.43
C THR A 232 28.02 -27.56 7.10
N GLY A 233 28.47 -26.57 6.32
CA GLY A 233 29.07 -26.79 5.00
C GLY A 233 28.10 -27.37 3.97
N GLN A 234 26.79 -27.14 4.14
CA GLN A 234 25.77 -27.56 3.19
C GLN A 234 25.70 -26.57 2.03
N HIS A 235 25.74 -27.10 0.81
CA HIS A 235 25.55 -26.33 -0.41
C HIS A 235 24.59 -27.09 -1.33
N ALA A 236 23.85 -26.35 -2.15
CA ALA A 236 23.01 -26.95 -3.17
C ALA A 236 23.87 -27.82 -4.11
N PRO A 237 23.36 -28.97 -4.57
CA PRO A 237 24.05 -29.72 -5.61
C PRO A 237 24.17 -28.83 -6.86
N PRO A 238 25.22 -29.02 -7.69
CA PRO A 238 25.32 -28.33 -8.95
C PRO A 238 24.06 -28.62 -9.78
N GLY A 239 23.42 -27.56 -10.31
CA GLY A 239 22.30 -27.73 -11.23
C GLY A 239 22.77 -28.36 -12.53
N ASP A 240 21.91 -29.16 -13.16
CA ASP A 240 22.14 -29.59 -14.53
C ASP A 240 22.10 -28.36 -15.44
N ASP A 241 23.03 -28.30 -16.41
CA ASP A 241 23.13 -27.22 -17.38
C ASP A 241 22.02 -27.39 -18.44
N VAL A 242 20.76 -27.16 -18.02
CA VAL A 242 19.59 -27.28 -18.87
C VAL A 242 19.51 -26.04 -19.76
N PRO A 243 19.59 -26.18 -21.10
CA PRO A 243 19.46 -25.05 -22.00
C PRO A 243 18.10 -24.37 -21.79
N ILE A 244 18.10 -23.06 -21.53
CA ILE A 244 16.87 -22.27 -21.49
C ILE A 244 16.27 -22.33 -22.90
N PRO A 245 15.00 -22.75 -23.05
CA PRO A 245 14.36 -22.78 -24.37
C PRO A 245 14.33 -21.37 -24.97
N PRO A 246 14.50 -21.23 -26.30
CA PRO A 246 14.42 -19.93 -26.94
C PRO A 246 13.04 -19.31 -26.68
N LEU A 247 13.02 -18.03 -26.30
CA LEU A 247 11.78 -17.27 -26.21
C LEU A 247 11.14 -17.19 -27.61
N PRO A 248 9.80 -17.31 -27.74
CA PRO A 248 9.12 -17.07 -29.01
C PRO A 248 9.46 -15.68 -29.55
N GLU A 249 9.58 -15.54 -30.87
CA GLU A 249 9.62 -14.21 -31.49
C GLU A 249 8.31 -13.47 -31.21
N LYS A 250 8.41 -12.20 -30.83
CA LYS A 250 7.28 -11.33 -30.46
C LYS A 250 6.48 -10.89 -31.67
#